data_AF-A0AAW2EGC5-F1
#
_entry.id   AF-A0AAW2EGC5-F1
#
_cell.length_a   1.000
_cell.length_b   1.000
_cell.length_c   1.000
_cell.angle_alpha   90.00
_cell.angle_beta   90.00
_cell.angle_gamma   90.00
#
_symmetry.space_group_name_H-M   'P 1'
#
loop_
_entity.id
_entity.type
_entity.pdbx_description
1 polymer ?
#
loop_
_entity_poly.entity_id
_entity_poly.type
_entity_poly.pdbx_seq_one_letter_code
_entity_poly.pdbx_strand_id
1 'polypeptide(L)'
;MMIPDNPWSTTWASAQPVPAHRQKRLFDDTREAEKALHYLYSKRISQVAQLLLPSLTHAALYTLSLQKQEALPSLPDVAQSILNKLQYATKPIHQKLQLYEEITRDVESVEALVAQVNSLQHKLGGSNDSKEFTSFLIQLMRGKEVRVPGGSRGDIGARITTMFRDAQKAAHLMTSSVSSIKDTSTENSRHKMFPEPSCKEFILRAIIPRPSPASTPQPQRLYICLKREHIRLAGFFSEDTTFL
;
A
#
# COMPACT_ATOMS: atom_id res chain seq x y z
N MET A 1 -19.65 -48.96 19.19
CA MET A 1 -18.91 -48.06 20.11
C MET A 1 -18.64 -48.87 21.38
N MET A 2 -17.40 -49.30 21.60
CA MET A 2 -17.01 -50.29 22.64
C MET A 2 -16.47 -49.58 23.89
N ILE A 3 -17.25 -48.66 24.46
CA ILE A 3 -16.91 -48.06 25.75
C ILE A 3 -17.72 -48.84 26.81
N PRO A 4 -17.09 -49.42 27.86
CA PRO A 4 -17.84 -50.02 28.96
C PRO A 4 -18.75 -48.96 29.60
N ASP A 5 -20.00 -49.32 29.89
CA ASP A 5 -21.06 -48.43 30.40
C ASP A 5 -21.41 -47.22 29.52
N ASN A 6 -21.58 -47.42 28.21
CA ASN A 6 -22.05 -46.36 27.32
C ASN A 6 -23.52 -45.96 27.62
N PRO A 7 -23.79 -44.71 28.05
CA PRO A 7 -25.16 -44.23 28.30
C PRO A 7 -26.03 -44.28 27.05
N TRP A 8 -25.44 -44.15 25.86
CA TRP A 8 -26.15 -44.24 24.59
C TRP A 8 -26.59 -45.65 24.24
N SER A 9 -25.82 -46.69 24.61
CA SER A 9 -26.25 -48.08 24.34
C SER A 9 -27.34 -48.53 25.30
N THR A 10 -27.28 -48.10 26.57
CA THR A 10 -28.32 -48.39 27.56
C THR A 10 -29.62 -47.67 27.21
N THR A 11 -29.57 -46.39 26.84
CA THR A 11 -30.76 -45.66 26.36
C THR A 11 -31.32 -46.26 25.07
N TRP A 12 -30.48 -46.65 24.11
CA TRP A 12 -30.94 -47.33 22.88
C TRP A 12 -31.61 -48.68 23.17
N ALA A 13 -31.05 -49.50 24.06
CA ALA A 13 -31.64 -50.79 24.45
C ALA A 13 -32.95 -50.65 25.22
N SER A 14 -33.10 -49.58 26.00
CA SER A 14 -34.32 -49.27 26.76
C SER A 14 -35.41 -48.56 25.94
N ALA A 15 -35.07 -48.06 24.75
CA ALA A 15 -36.00 -47.31 23.91
C ALA A 15 -37.04 -48.24 23.27
N GLN A 16 -38.31 -47.84 23.36
CA GLN A 16 -39.40 -48.57 22.69
C GLN A 16 -39.29 -48.42 21.17
N PRO A 17 -39.47 -49.49 20.38
CA PRO A 17 -39.45 -49.41 18.93
C PRO A 17 -40.70 -48.66 18.44
N VAL A 18 -40.50 -47.42 17.99
CA VAL A 18 -41.56 -46.58 17.42
C VAL A 18 -41.40 -46.53 15.89
N PRO A 19 -42.42 -46.89 15.10
CA PRO A 19 -42.37 -46.74 13.64
C PRO A 19 -42.03 -45.30 13.24
N ALA A 20 -41.20 -45.12 12.20
CA ALA A 20 -40.67 -43.81 11.81
C ALA A 20 -41.74 -42.70 11.64
N HIS A 21 -42.93 -43.05 11.14
CA HIS A 21 -44.04 -42.09 10.95
C HIS A 21 -44.66 -41.57 12.27
N ARG A 22 -44.47 -42.27 13.40
CA ARG A 22 -44.94 -41.87 14.74
C ARG A 22 -43.85 -41.23 15.59
N GLN A 23 -42.61 -41.28 15.12
CA GLN A 23 -41.51 -40.62 15.82
C GLN A 23 -41.68 -39.11 15.66
N LYS A 24 -41.54 -38.39 16.78
CA LYS A 24 -41.49 -36.94 16.74
C LYS A 24 -40.30 -36.53 15.87
N ARG A 25 -40.55 -35.69 14.86
CA ARG A 25 -39.48 -35.16 14.01
C ARG A 25 -38.45 -34.46 14.90
N LEU A 26 -37.20 -34.89 14.80
CA LEU A 26 -36.07 -34.26 15.50
C LEU A 26 -35.84 -32.83 15.03
N PHE A 27 -36.18 -32.57 13.77
CA PHE A 27 -36.11 -31.27 13.12
C PHE A 27 -37.43 -31.00 12.40
N ASP A 28 -38.08 -29.91 12.78
CA ASP A 28 -39.31 -29.43 12.13
C ASP A 28 -38.92 -28.31 11.16
N ASP A 29 -38.71 -28.70 9.91
CA ASP A 29 -38.32 -27.83 8.81
C ASP A 29 -39.29 -26.68 8.60
N THR A 30 -40.60 -26.92 8.77
CA THR A 30 -41.62 -25.86 8.65
C THR A 30 -41.48 -24.80 9.73
N ARG A 31 -41.31 -25.23 10.98
CA ARG A 31 -41.17 -24.31 12.12
C ARG A 31 -39.84 -23.55 12.09
N GLU A 32 -38.75 -24.19 11.69
CA GLU A 32 -37.45 -23.50 11.56
C GLU A 32 -37.44 -22.51 10.40
N ALA A 33 -38.11 -22.82 9.28
CA ALA A 33 -38.30 -21.87 8.19
C ALA A 33 -39.12 -20.64 8.65
N GLU A 34 -40.20 -20.84 9.41
CA GLU A 34 -41.01 -19.75 9.94
C GLU A 34 -40.19 -18.84 10.88
N LYS A 35 -39.37 -19.42 11.76
CA LYS A 35 -38.45 -18.67 12.62
C LYS A 35 -37.45 -17.83 11.83
N ALA A 36 -36.90 -18.38 10.75
CA ALA A 36 -35.97 -17.65 9.88
C ALA A 36 -36.65 -16.45 9.19
N LEU A 37 -37.89 -16.63 8.71
CA LEU A 37 -38.66 -15.56 8.10
C LEU A 37 -39.02 -14.46 9.11
N HIS A 38 -39.50 -14.82 10.30
CA HIS A 38 -39.77 -13.86 11.38
C HIS A 38 -38.50 -13.13 11.83
N TYR A 39 -37.37 -13.83 11.88
CA TYR A 39 -36.07 -13.22 12.17
C TYR A 39 -35.72 -12.13 11.15
N LEU A 40 -35.90 -12.39 9.86
CA LEU A 40 -35.62 -11.42 8.80
C LEU A 40 -36.63 -10.27 8.79
N TYR A 41 -37.92 -10.57 8.95
CA TYR A 41 -39.00 -9.57 8.98
C TYR A 41 -38.86 -8.58 10.13
N SER A 42 -38.36 -9.04 11.29
CA SER A 42 -38.16 -8.20 12.47
C SER A 42 -36.90 -7.33 12.42
N LYS A 43 -36.06 -7.42 11.38
CA LYS A 43 -34.83 -6.62 11.28
C LYS A 43 -35.07 -5.22 10.74
N ARG A 44 -34.35 -4.27 11.33
CA ARG A 44 -34.16 -2.93 10.75
C ARG A 44 -33.16 -2.98 9.60
N ILE A 45 -33.24 -2.03 8.68
CA ILE A 45 -32.32 -1.90 7.53
C ILE A 45 -30.84 -1.92 7.97
N SER A 46 -30.50 -1.25 9.06
CA SER A 46 -29.14 -1.25 9.61
C SER A 46 -28.67 -2.64 10.05
N GLN A 47 -29.56 -3.46 10.61
CA GLN A 47 -29.25 -4.83 11.02
C GLN A 47 -29.16 -5.76 9.81
N VAL A 48 -29.95 -5.52 8.75
CA VAL A 48 -29.79 -6.23 7.48
C VAL A 48 -28.42 -5.92 6.87
N ALA A 49 -27.98 -4.66 6.88
CA ALA A 49 -26.65 -4.29 6.41
C ALA A 49 -25.53 -4.98 7.22
N GLN A 50 -25.70 -5.12 8.53
CA GLN A 50 -24.75 -5.88 9.37
C GLN A 50 -24.67 -7.36 8.94
N LEU A 51 -25.80 -8.00 8.63
CA LEU A 51 -25.80 -9.38 8.13
C LEU A 51 -25.03 -9.57 6.83
N LEU A 52 -24.81 -8.51 6.05
CA LEU A 52 -24.00 -8.52 4.82
C LEU A 52 -22.50 -8.34 5.06
N LEU A 53 -22.05 -7.92 6.26
CA LEU A 53 -20.63 -7.70 6.54
C LEU A 53 -19.74 -8.92 6.24
N PRO A 54 -20.09 -10.17 6.62
CA PRO A 54 -19.29 -11.34 6.29
C PRO A 54 -19.10 -11.53 4.77
N SER A 55 -20.16 -11.38 3.99
CA SER A 55 -20.11 -11.60 2.55
C SER A 55 -19.37 -10.47 1.82
N LEU A 56 -19.58 -9.22 2.22
CA LEU A 56 -18.90 -8.06 1.65
C LEU A 56 -17.39 -8.08 1.93
N THR A 57 -16.99 -8.33 3.19
CA THR A 57 -15.57 -8.40 3.55
C THR A 57 -14.87 -9.61 2.93
N HIS A 58 -15.55 -10.75 2.81
CA HIS A 58 -15.03 -11.89 2.06
C HIS A 58 -14.85 -11.55 0.57
N ALA A 59 -15.84 -10.91 -0.07
CA ALA A 59 -15.73 -10.49 -1.46
C ALA A 59 -14.58 -9.51 -1.68
N ALA A 60 -14.42 -8.52 -0.78
CA ALA A 60 -13.31 -7.55 -0.84
C ALA A 60 -11.94 -8.24 -0.73
N LEU A 61 -11.80 -9.18 0.21
CA LEU A 61 -10.57 -9.96 0.37
C LEU A 61 -10.30 -10.84 -0.87
N TYR A 62 -11.34 -11.47 -1.42
CA TYR A 62 -11.22 -12.26 -2.63
C TYR A 62 -10.75 -11.40 -3.81
N THR A 63 -11.36 -10.23 -4.04
CA THR A 63 -10.93 -9.31 -5.10
C THR A 63 -9.49 -8.84 -4.93
N LEU A 64 -9.05 -8.61 -3.69
CA LEU A 64 -7.66 -8.25 -3.38
C LEU A 64 -6.71 -9.40 -3.68
N SER A 65 -7.10 -10.64 -3.36
CA SER A 65 -6.28 -11.84 -3.62
C SER A 65 -6.08 -12.14 -5.11
N LEU A 66 -6.99 -11.66 -5.97
CA LEU A 66 -6.87 -11.79 -7.43
C LEU A 66 -5.85 -10.81 -8.03
N GLN A 67 -5.51 -9.74 -7.32
CA GLN A 67 -4.51 -8.77 -7.78
C GLN A 67 -3.13 -9.42 -7.79
N LYS A 68 -2.49 -9.45 -8.96
CA LYS A 68 -1.12 -9.94 -9.13
C LYS A 68 -0.21 -8.76 -9.42
N GLN A 69 0.66 -8.42 -8.46
CA GLN A 69 1.60 -7.34 -8.62
C GLN A 69 3.02 -7.78 -8.27
N GLU A 70 3.91 -7.80 -9.26
CA GLU A 70 5.32 -8.23 -9.06
C GLU A 70 6.07 -7.34 -8.06
N ALA A 71 5.68 -6.06 -7.97
CA ALA A 71 6.28 -5.13 -7.01
C ALA A 71 5.87 -5.40 -5.54
N LEU A 72 4.83 -6.20 -5.30
CA LEU A 72 4.30 -6.51 -3.97
C LEU A 72 4.26 -8.04 -3.73
N PRO A 73 5.42 -8.70 -3.58
CA PRO A 73 5.48 -10.16 -3.43
C PRO A 73 4.84 -10.67 -2.13
N SER A 74 4.74 -9.83 -1.09
CA SER A 74 4.15 -10.18 0.21
C SER A 74 2.63 -10.01 0.26
N LEU A 75 1.98 -9.61 -0.85
CA LEU A 75 0.53 -9.42 -0.90
C LEU A 75 -0.25 -10.69 -0.50
N PRO A 76 0.13 -11.91 -0.95
CA PRO A 76 -0.56 -13.13 -0.56
C PRO A 76 -0.49 -13.40 0.95
N ASP A 77 0.67 -13.17 1.57
CA ASP A 77 0.87 -13.39 3.02
C ASP A 77 0.01 -12.43 3.85
N VAL A 78 -0.07 -11.16 3.43
CA VAL A 78 -0.92 -10.15 4.06
C VAL A 78 -2.40 -10.52 3.89
N ALA A 79 -2.81 -10.95 2.69
CA ALA A 79 -4.17 -11.41 2.44
C ALA A 79 -4.53 -12.63 3.32
N GLN A 80 -3.60 -13.56 3.53
CA GLN A 80 -3.78 -14.69 4.46
C GLN A 80 -3.92 -14.23 5.93
N SER A 81 -3.16 -13.21 6.34
CA SER A 81 -3.31 -12.62 7.68
C SER A 81 -4.70 -12.00 7.88
N ILE A 82 -5.20 -11.26 6.88
CA ILE A 82 -6.56 -10.70 6.88
C ILE A 82 -7.61 -11.82 6.89
N LEU A 83 -7.39 -12.91 6.12
CA LEU A 83 -8.28 -14.08 6.11
C LEU A 83 -8.42 -14.70 7.51
N ASN A 84 -7.31 -14.88 8.22
CA ASN A 84 -7.32 -15.44 9.58
C ASN A 84 -8.12 -14.55 10.56
N LYS A 85 -7.99 -13.22 10.45
CA LYS A 85 -8.81 -12.28 11.23
C LYS A 85 -10.29 -12.40 10.86
N LEU A 86 -10.63 -12.47 9.57
CA LEU A 86 -12.00 -12.61 9.09
C LEU A 86 -12.66 -13.93 9.54
N GLN A 87 -11.91 -15.04 9.55
CA GLN A 87 -12.39 -16.31 10.09
C GLN A 87 -12.74 -16.21 11.58
N TYR A 88 -11.98 -15.43 12.36
CA TYR A 88 -12.32 -15.18 13.76
C TYR A 88 -13.56 -14.30 13.90
N ALA A 89 -13.68 -13.25 13.08
CA ALA A 89 -14.79 -12.30 13.11
C ALA A 89 -16.15 -12.91 12.72
N THR A 90 -16.16 -13.95 11.90
CA THR A 90 -17.37 -14.59 11.35
C THR A 90 -17.93 -15.74 12.20
N LYS A 91 -17.15 -16.29 13.15
CA LYS A 91 -17.59 -17.37 14.06
C LYS A 91 -18.72 -16.98 15.04
N PRO A 92 -18.72 -15.81 15.68
CA PRO A 92 -19.74 -15.49 16.67
C PRO A 92 -21.10 -15.18 16.00
N ILE A 93 -22.19 -15.66 16.62
CA ILE A 93 -23.56 -15.36 16.20
C ILE A 93 -23.82 -13.84 16.24
N HIS A 94 -23.24 -13.16 17.22
CA HIS A 94 -23.27 -11.71 17.34
C HIS A 94 -21.98 -11.11 16.78
N GLN A 95 -22.10 -10.43 15.64
CA GLN A 95 -20.98 -9.77 14.98
C GLN A 95 -20.41 -8.65 15.86
N LYS A 96 -19.08 -8.65 16.00
CA LYS A 96 -18.35 -7.56 16.66
C LYS A 96 -17.92 -6.54 15.61
N LEU A 97 -18.63 -5.41 15.54
CA LEU A 97 -18.40 -4.37 14.52
C LEU A 97 -16.95 -3.86 14.49
N GLN A 98 -16.29 -3.75 15.65
CA GLN A 98 -14.90 -3.31 15.75
C GLN A 98 -13.94 -4.19 14.93
N LEU A 99 -14.14 -5.51 14.93
CA LEU A 99 -13.30 -6.42 14.15
C LEU A 99 -13.47 -6.22 12.64
N TYR A 100 -14.71 -5.99 12.20
CA TYR A 100 -14.98 -5.70 10.79
C TYR A 100 -14.39 -4.36 10.37
N GLU A 101 -14.45 -3.34 11.25
CA GLU A 101 -13.82 -2.05 11.00
C GLU A 101 -12.29 -2.16 10.85
N GLU A 102 -11.63 -2.92 11.74
CA GLU A 102 -10.19 -3.21 11.62
C GLU A 102 -9.86 -3.92 10.31
N ILE A 103 -10.64 -4.94 9.93
CA ILE A 103 -10.47 -5.67 8.67
C ILE A 103 -10.66 -4.73 7.47
N THR A 104 -11.66 -3.84 7.51
CA THR A 104 -11.88 -2.87 6.43
C THR A 104 -10.70 -1.91 6.29
N ARG A 105 -10.14 -1.42 7.40
CA ARG A 105 -8.93 -0.56 7.38
C ARG A 105 -7.70 -1.29 6.84
N ASP A 106 -7.55 -2.58 7.18
CA ASP A 106 -6.48 -3.42 6.65
C ASP A 106 -6.61 -3.58 5.13
N VAL A 107 -7.83 -3.85 4.63
CA VAL A 107 -8.11 -3.97 3.19
C VAL A 107 -7.87 -2.63 2.47
N GLU A 108 -8.37 -1.52 3.02
CA GLU A 108 -8.17 -0.16 2.48
C GLU A 108 -6.69 0.17 2.33
N SER A 109 -5.89 -0.14 3.37
CA SER A 109 -4.45 0.14 3.36
C SER A 109 -3.73 -0.63 2.25
N VAL A 110 -4.09 -1.89 2.03
CA VAL A 110 -3.50 -2.72 0.99
C VAL A 110 -3.99 -2.28 -0.40
N GLU A 111 -5.27 -1.96 -0.55
CA GLU A 111 -5.84 -1.46 -1.80
C GLU A 111 -5.17 -0.14 -2.22
N ALA A 112 -4.94 0.77 -1.28
CA ALA A 112 -4.22 2.02 -1.53
C ALA A 112 -2.81 1.75 -2.07
N LEU A 113 -2.08 0.77 -1.52
CA LEU A 113 -0.76 0.38 -2.02
C LEU A 113 -0.83 -0.21 -3.43
N VAL A 114 -1.79 -1.10 -3.70
CA VAL A 114 -1.99 -1.68 -5.04
C VAL A 114 -2.33 -0.58 -6.05
N ALA A 115 -3.25 0.32 -5.70
CA ALA A 115 -3.64 1.44 -6.55
C ALA A 115 -2.46 2.39 -6.83
N GLN A 116 -1.63 2.68 -5.83
CA GLN A 116 -0.42 3.47 -6.00
C GLN A 116 0.56 2.82 -6.96
N VAL A 117 0.83 1.52 -6.80
CA VAL A 117 1.72 0.79 -7.70
C VAL A 117 1.16 0.77 -9.12
N ASN A 118 -0.12 0.47 -9.30
CA ASN A 118 -0.76 0.47 -10.63
C ASN A 118 -0.72 1.85 -11.27
N SER A 119 -0.94 2.92 -10.49
CA SER A 119 -0.84 4.29 -10.98
C SER A 119 0.58 4.63 -11.42
N LEU A 120 1.59 4.23 -10.64
CA LEU A 120 3.00 4.46 -10.96
C LEU A 120 3.43 3.64 -12.19
N GLN A 121 2.99 2.39 -12.29
CA GLN A 121 3.24 1.56 -13.46
C GLN A 121 2.61 2.17 -14.70
N HIS A 122 1.36 2.64 -14.64
CA HIS A 122 0.73 3.31 -15.77
C HIS A 122 1.41 4.64 -16.16
N LYS A 123 1.86 5.43 -15.18
CA LYS A 123 2.49 6.74 -15.42
C LYS A 123 3.94 6.62 -15.93
N LEU A 124 4.71 5.71 -15.33
CA LEU A 124 6.16 5.61 -15.54
C LEU A 124 6.55 4.39 -16.39
N GLY A 125 5.76 3.32 -16.35
CA GLY A 125 5.94 2.12 -17.16
C GLY A 125 5.51 2.43 -18.58
N GLY A 126 6.48 2.59 -19.47
CA GLY A 126 6.24 2.73 -20.89
C GLY A 126 5.79 1.42 -21.54
N SER A 127 6.17 1.18 -22.79
CA SER A 127 5.87 -0.09 -23.46
C SER A 127 6.64 -1.29 -22.91
N ASN A 128 7.65 -1.05 -22.05
CA ASN A 128 8.59 -2.08 -21.63
C ASN A 128 8.51 -2.25 -20.11
N ASP A 129 7.79 -3.28 -19.66
CA ASP A 129 7.85 -3.79 -18.29
C ASP A 129 9.19 -4.54 -18.09
N SER A 130 10.26 -3.78 -17.89
CA SER A 130 11.58 -4.34 -17.59
C SER A 130 11.69 -4.69 -16.10
N LYS A 131 12.43 -5.75 -15.77
CA LYS A 131 12.77 -6.09 -14.36
C LYS A 131 13.47 -4.94 -13.64
N GLU A 132 14.24 -4.12 -14.36
CA GLU A 132 14.88 -2.91 -13.83
C GLU A 132 13.84 -1.86 -13.40
N PHE A 133 12.73 -1.75 -14.16
CA PHE A 133 11.62 -0.87 -13.83
C PHE A 133 10.86 -1.36 -12.59
N THR A 134 10.60 -2.66 -12.48
CA THR A 134 9.99 -3.24 -11.26
C THR A 134 10.86 -3.00 -10.02
N SER A 135 12.19 -3.17 -10.13
CA SER A 135 13.13 -2.84 -9.05
C SER A 135 13.09 -1.36 -8.67
N PHE A 136 13.04 -0.47 -9.67
CA PHE A 136 12.89 0.97 -9.45
C PHE A 136 11.57 1.31 -8.76
N LEU A 137 10.44 0.70 -9.15
CA LEU A 137 9.14 0.90 -8.49
C LEU A 137 9.17 0.45 -7.03
N ILE A 138 9.79 -0.70 -6.73
CA ILE A 138 9.95 -1.18 -5.35
C ILE A 138 10.76 -0.17 -4.52
N GLN A 139 11.84 0.38 -5.08
CA GLN A 139 12.63 1.42 -4.43
C GLN A 139 11.82 2.71 -4.24
N LEU A 140 10.98 3.08 -5.21
CA LEU A 140 10.15 4.28 -5.15
C LEU A 140 9.06 4.18 -4.08
N MET A 141 8.48 2.99 -3.90
CA MET A 141 7.47 2.75 -2.86
C MET A 141 8.06 2.70 -1.45
N ARG A 142 9.32 2.28 -1.28
CA ARG A 142 9.97 2.12 0.03
C ARG A 142 10.87 3.30 0.43
N GLY A 143 11.51 3.94 -0.55
CA GLY A 143 12.55 4.94 -0.36
C GLY A 143 12.02 6.36 -0.31
N LYS A 144 12.76 7.24 0.37
CA LYS A 144 12.51 8.70 0.32
C LYS A 144 13.10 9.35 -0.93
N GLU A 145 14.20 8.78 -1.44
CA GLU A 145 14.94 9.26 -2.60
C GLU A 145 15.37 8.06 -3.44
N VAL A 146 15.16 8.14 -4.76
CA VAL A 146 15.48 7.06 -5.70
C VAL A 146 16.19 7.62 -6.91
N ARG A 147 17.21 6.89 -7.38
CA ARG A 147 17.91 7.23 -8.62
C ARG A 147 17.08 6.78 -9.82
N VAL A 148 16.76 7.71 -10.70
CA VAL A 148 16.03 7.40 -11.94
C VAL A 148 16.96 6.70 -12.93
N PRO A 149 16.61 5.49 -13.43
CA PRO A 149 17.39 4.80 -14.46
C PRO A 149 17.56 5.67 -15.71
N GLY A 150 18.78 5.81 -16.21
CA GLY A 150 19.10 6.66 -17.36
C GLY A 150 19.04 8.18 -17.09
N GLY A 151 18.73 8.61 -15.85
CA GLY A 151 18.67 10.02 -15.48
C GLY A 151 17.69 10.84 -16.34
N SER A 152 18.05 12.08 -16.67
CA SER A 152 17.21 12.98 -17.48
C SER A 152 17.06 12.55 -18.94
N ARG A 153 17.96 11.71 -19.45
CA ARG A 153 17.94 11.20 -20.83
C ARG A 153 17.23 9.85 -20.96
N GLY A 154 16.92 9.18 -19.84
CA GLY A 154 16.18 7.93 -19.84
C GLY A 154 14.68 8.13 -20.06
N ASP A 155 13.99 7.09 -20.50
CA ASP A 155 12.56 7.13 -20.81
C ASP A 155 11.72 7.55 -19.59
N ILE A 156 12.06 7.01 -18.41
CA ILE A 156 11.39 7.34 -17.14
C ILE A 156 11.62 8.82 -16.80
N GLY A 157 12.86 9.30 -16.93
CA GLY A 157 13.20 10.70 -16.67
C GLY A 157 12.50 11.68 -17.62
N ALA A 158 12.40 11.32 -18.90
CA ALA A 158 11.66 12.10 -19.90
C ALA A 158 10.16 12.18 -19.54
N ARG A 159 9.54 11.06 -19.15
CA ARG A 159 8.14 11.03 -18.69
C ARG A 159 7.91 11.88 -17.45
N ILE A 160 8.78 11.76 -16.45
CA ILE A 160 8.73 12.60 -15.24
C ILE A 160 8.77 14.08 -15.63
N THR A 161 9.70 14.43 -16.51
CA THR A 161 9.88 15.81 -16.97
C THR A 161 8.65 16.35 -17.71
N THR A 162 8.03 15.53 -18.55
CA THR A 162 6.77 15.87 -19.23
C THR A 162 5.64 16.06 -18.22
N MET A 163 5.48 15.15 -17.25
CA MET A 163 4.45 15.28 -16.20
C MET A 163 4.62 16.56 -15.37
N PHE A 164 5.85 16.94 -15.02
CA PHE A 164 6.11 18.20 -14.31
C PHE A 164 5.80 19.42 -15.17
N ARG A 165 6.17 19.38 -16.46
CA ARG A 165 5.84 20.45 -17.41
C ARG A 165 4.32 20.63 -17.57
N ASP A 166 3.59 19.53 -17.70
CA ASP A 166 2.13 19.55 -17.87
C ASP A 166 1.43 20.01 -16.59
N ALA A 167 1.90 19.58 -15.42
CA ALA A 167 1.40 20.06 -14.14
C ALA A 167 1.61 21.58 -13.96
N GLN A 168 2.77 22.11 -14.35
CA GLN A 168 3.01 23.56 -14.30
C GLN A 168 2.11 24.33 -15.27
N LYS A 169 1.96 23.83 -16.51
CA LYS A 169 1.03 24.42 -17.49
C LYS A 169 -0.40 24.47 -16.94
N ALA A 170 -0.88 23.37 -16.35
CA ALA A 170 -2.21 23.31 -15.75
C ALA A 170 -2.38 24.29 -14.58
N ALA A 171 -1.39 24.40 -13.69
CA ALA A 171 -1.42 25.34 -12.57
C ALA A 171 -1.42 26.82 -13.04
N HIS A 172 -0.68 27.13 -14.10
CA HIS A 172 -0.69 28.46 -14.71
C HIS A 172 -2.02 28.79 -15.38
N LEU A 173 -2.65 27.84 -16.07
CA LEU A 173 -3.99 28.04 -16.66
C LEU A 173 -5.08 28.29 -15.60
N MET A 174 -4.96 27.69 -14.42
CA MET A 174 -5.88 27.95 -13.30
C MET A 174 -5.70 29.35 -12.71
N THR A 175 -4.47 29.89 -12.72
CA THR A 175 -4.13 31.19 -12.13
C THR A 175 -4.23 32.35 -13.12
N SER A 176 -4.17 32.09 -14.43
CA SER A 176 -4.26 33.11 -15.49
C SER A 176 -5.68 33.57 -15.82
N SER A 177 -6.70 33.08 -15.11
CA SER A 177 -8.09 33.57 -15.19
C SER A 177 -8.26 35.05 -14.76
N VAL A 178 -7.18 35.73 -14.35
CA VAL A 178 -7.17 37.15 -13.92
C VAL A 178 -6.31 38.07 -14.83
N SER A 179 -5.63 37.57 -15.88
CA SER A 179 -4.84 38.46 -16.74
C SER A 179 -4.94 38.14 -18.22
N SER A 180 -5.53 39.09 -18.94
CA SER A 180 -5.88 39.12 -20.36
C SER A 180 -4.76 38.72 -21.33
N ILE A 181 -5.19 37.94 -22.34
CA ILE A 181 -4.84 37.99 -23.78
C ILE A 181 -3.52 38.70 -24.10
N LYS A 182 -2.45 37.94 -24.36
CA LYS A 182 -1.42 38.26 -25.36
C LYS A 182 -0.57 37.02 -25.72
N ASP A 183 -0.50 36.77 -27.02
CA ASP A 183 0.54 36.06 -27.79
C ASP A 183 0.66 34.53 -27.69
N THR A 184 -0.10 33.86 -28.55
CA THR A 184 -0.25 32.40 -28.72
C THR A 184 0.86 31.68 -29.50
N SER A 185 2.07 32.23 -29.69
CA SER A 185 3.08 31.59 -30.55
C SER A 185 4.50 31.47 -29.99
N THR A 186 4.78 31.94 -28.78
CA THR A 186 6.14 31.88 -28.16
C THR A 186 6.18 31.40 -26.71
N GLU A 187 5.10 30.84 -26.16
CA GLU A 187 5.03 30.45 -24.73
C GLU A 187 5.58 29.06 -24.39
N ASN A 188 5.83 28.20 -25.38
CA ASN A 188 6.35 26.85 -25.11
C ASN A 188 7.75 26.83 -24.48
N SER A 189 8.51 27.93 -24.56
CA SER A 189 9.86 28.05 -23.99
C SER A 189 9.92 28.68 -22.60
N ARG A 190 8.83 29.28 -22.08
CA ARG A 190 8.83 29.98 -20.77
C ARG A 190 8.46 29.09 -19.59
N HIS A 191 7.94 27.90 -19.83
CA HIS A 191 7.55 26.98 -18.78
C HIS A 191 8.80 26.22 -18.30
N LYS A 192 9.28 26.54 -17.10
CA LYS A 192 10.40 25.83 -16.47
C LYS A 192 10.03 24.34 -16.40
N MET A 193 10.94 23.43 -16.75
CA MET A 193 10.64 21.99 -16.77
C MET A 193 10.43 21.41 -15.37
N PHE A 194 11.01 22.04 -14.35
CA PHE A 194 10.92 21.65 -12.95
C PHE A 194 10.60 22.88 -12.08
N PRO A 195 10.01 22.68 -10.89
CA PRO A 195 9.88 23.75 -9.91
C PRO A 195 11.26 24.25 -9.46
N GLU A 196 11.30 25.36 -8.72
CA GLU A 196 12.56 25.85 -8.18
C GLU A 196 13.22 24.81 -7.27
N PRO A 197 14.54 24.61 -7.37
CA PRO A 197 15.25 23.63 -6.57
C PRO A 197 15.12 23.98 -5.07
N SER A 198 14.69 23.02 -4.26
CA SER A 198 14.54 23.22 -2.81
C SER A 198 15.88 23.32 -2.08
N CYS A 199 16.94 22.73 -2.65
CA CYS A 199 18.31 22.81 -2.12
C CYS A 199 19.34 22.71 -3.24
N LYS A 200 20.56 23.20 -2.99
CA LYS A 200 21.73 23.01 -3.85
C LYS A 200 22.80 22.26 -3.08
N GLU A 201 23.26 21.15 -3.63
CA GLU A 201 24.27 20.30 -3.00
C GLU A 201 25.58 20.36 -3.77
N PHE A 202 26.69 20.45 -3.04
CA PHE A 202 28.04 20.49 -3.57
C PHE A 202 28.92 19.49 -2.83
N ILE A 203 29.82 18.86 -3.57
CA ILE A 203 30.88 18.01 -3.02
C ILE A 203 32.20 18.59 -3.50
N LEU A 204 32.96 19.19 -2.58
CA LEU A 204 34.33 19.59 -2.82
C LEU A 204 35.24 18.41 -2.47
N ARG A 205 36.14 18.06 -3.37
CA ARG A 205 37.22 17.08 -3.13
C ARG A 205 38.54 17.77 -3.45
N ALA A 206 39.49 17.70 -2.53
CA ALA A 206 40.82 18.26 -2.70
C ALA A 206 41.87 17.31 -2.14
N ILE A 207 43.10 17.38 -2.64
CA ILE A 207 44.25 16.68 -2.06
C ILE A 207 45.22 17.76 -1.64
N ILE A 208 45.41 17.94 -0.33
CA ILE A 208 46.16 19.06 0.24
C ILE A 208 46.98 18.53 1.43
N PRO A 209 48.24 18.97 1.60
CA PRO A 209 49.04 18.63 2.78
C PRO A 209 48.44 19.24 4.05
N ARG A 210 48.27 18.41 5.09
CA ARG A 210 47.68 18.79 6.39
C ARG A 210 48.31 17.94 7.51
N PRO A 211 48.67 18.50 8.68
CA PRO A 211 48.39 19.88 9.14
C PRO A 211 49.33 20.95 8.59
N SER A 212 50.51 20.60 8.10
CA SER A 212 51.52 21.57 7.63
C SER A 212 51.79 21.43 6.13
N PRO A 213 52.37 22.45 5.47
CA PRO A 213 52.80 22.35 4.07
C PRO A 213 53.86 21.26 3.80
N ALA A 214 54.60 20.84 4.82
CA ALA A 214 55.59 19.77 4.74
C ALA A 214 54.99 18.36 4.93
N SER A 215 53.72 18.29 5.35
CA SER A 215 53.01 17.03 5.55
C SER A 215 52.72 16.35 4.22
N THR A 216 52.47 15.04 4.26
CA THR A 216 52.05 14.30 3.08
C THR A 216 50.72 14.84 2.54
N PRO A 217 50.53 14.97 1.21
CA PRO A 217 49.25 15.38 0.63
C PRO A 217 48.16 14.35 0.91
N GLN A 218 47.10 14.77 1.58
CA GLN A 218 46.02 13.88 1.99
C GLN A 218 44.68 14.26 1.36
N PRO A 219 43.78 13.27 1.10
CA PRO A 219 42.47 13.54 0.54
C PRO A 219 41.57 14.23 1.57
N GLN A 220 40.94 15.32 1.13
CA GLN A 220 40.01 16.12 1.90
C GLN A 220 38.67 16.15 1.15
N ARG A 221 37.56 16.02 1.88
CA ARG A 221 36.22 16.08 1.29
C ARG A 221 35.31 16.98 2.11
N LEU A 222 34.67 17.94 1.46
CA LEU A 222 33.65 18.78 2.09
C LEU A 222 32.33 18.63 1.32
N TYR A 223 31.29 18.22 2.03
CA TYR A 223 29.92 18.24 1.54
C TYR A 223 29.22 19.52 2.01
N ILE A 224 28.52 20.18 1.10
CA ILE A 224 27.80 21.42 1.34
C ILE A 224 26.37 21.26 0.83
N CYS A 225 25.38 21.48 1.69
CA CYS A 225 23.97 21.56 1.31
C CYS A 225 23.45 22.96 1.64
N LEU A 226 23.10 23.72 0.60
CA LEU A 226 22.51 25.05 0.70
C LEU A 226 20.98 24.92 0.63
N LYS A 227 20.29 25.26 1.71
CA LYS A 227 18.82 25.43 1.75
C LYS A 227 18.49 26.92 1.95
N ARG A 228 17.23 27.30 1.75
CA ARG A 228 16.77 28.70 1.94
C ARG A 228 17.02 29.20 3.37
N GLU A 229 16.76 28.36 4.37
CA GLU A 229 16.83 28.73 5.79
C GLU A 229 18.18 28.45 6.45
N HIS A 230 18.99 27.53 5.89
CA HIS A 230 20.23 27.11 6.52
C HIS A 230 21.23 26.48 5.56
N ILE A 231 22.49 26.50 5.96
CA ILE A 231 23.61 25.87 5.27
C ILE A 231 24.13 24.72 6.13
N ARG A 232 24.21 23.52 5.58
CA ARG A 232 24.86 22.36 6.23
C ARG A 232 26.19 22.10 5.56
N LEU A 233 27.25 22.03 6.38
CA LEU A 233 28.60 21.69 5.97
C LEU A 233 29.02 20.43 6.73
N ALA A 234 29.54 19.43 6.01
CA ALA A 234 30.10 18.22 6.59
C ALA A 234 31.45 17.93 5.95
N GLY A 235 32.52 18.13 6.73
CA GLY A 235 33.89 17.88 6.31
C GLY A 235 34.38 16.51 6.78
N PHE A 236 35.11 15.82 5.90
CA PHE A 236 35.97 14.70 6.24
C PHE A 236 37.39 15.12 5.92
N PHE A 237 38.18 15.31 6.97
CA PHE A 237 39.54 15.78 6.84
C PHE A 237 40.53 14.77 7.40
N SER A 238 41.51 14.42 6.59
CA SER A 238 42.64 13.59 7.02
C SER A 238 43.76 14.50 7.54
N GLU A 239 44.47 14.03 8.56
CA GLU A 239 45.67 14.68 9.10
C GLU A 239 46.84 13.71 9.08
N ASP A 240 48.02 14.21 8.71
CA ASP A 240 49.27 13.47 8.83
C ASP A 240 49.74 13.48 10.28
N THR A 241 49.87 12.29 10.86
CA THR A 241 50.31 12.09 12.25
C THR A 241 51.79 11.72 12.33
N THR A 242 52.52 11.72 11.21
CA THR A 242 53.96 11.47 11.23
C THR A 242 54.69 12.71 11.75
N PHE A 243 55.32 12.55 12.92
CA PHE A 243 56.25 13.54 13.46
C PHE A 243 57.61 13.30 12.78
N LEU A 244 58.02 14.22 11.91
CA LEU A 244 59.38 14.32 11.37
C LEU A 244 60.26 15.12 12.32
#